data_AF-A0A9P7BIE1-F1
#
_entry.id   AF-A0A9P7BIE1-F1
#
_cell.length_a   1.000
_cell.length_b   1.000
_cell.length_c   1.000
_cell.angle_alpha   90.00
_cell.angle_beta   90.00
_cell.angle_gamma   90.00
#
_symmetry.space_group_name_H-M   'P 1'
#
loop_
_entity.id
_entity.type
_entity.pdbx_description
1 polymer ?
#
loop_
_entity_poly.entity_id
_entity_poly.type
_entity_poly.pdbx_seq_one_letter_code
_entity_poly.pdbx_strand_id
1 'polypeptide(L)' 'MLPAGLTTRYRVRHADIPGALSTIEAVTHALNALEAPMNVDALLRPFEALIDGQIEGMGEDLYARHHLQRKGPWR' A
#
# COMPACT_ATOMS: atom_id res chain seq x y z
N MET A 1 -0.71 -0.65 -18.01
CA MET A 1 -1.71 -0.24 -17.00
C MET A 1 -1.75 -1.34 -15.96
N LEU A 2 -1.67 -1.04 -14.66
CA LEU A 2 -1.82 -2.05 -13.61
C LEU A 2 -3.23 -2.68 -13.70
N PRO A 3 -3.39 -3.96 -13.30
CA PRO A 3 -4.69 -4.60 -13.26
C PRO A 3 -5.73 -3.75 -12.52
N ALA A 4 -6.91 -3.57 -13.12
CA ALA A 4 -8.02 -2.90 -12.46
C ALA A 4 -8.38 -3.65 -11.17
N GLY A 5 -8.58 -2.90 -10.07
CA GLY A 5 -8.98 -3.48 -8.78
C GLY A 5 -7.84 -3.76 -7.80
N LEU A 6 -6.59 -3.42 -8.13
CA LEU A 6 -5.50 -3.48 -7.15
C LEU A 6 -5.66 -2.39 -6.08
N THR A 7 -5.76 -2.82 -4.83
CA THR A 7 -5.71 -1.95 -3.65
C THR A 7 -4.29 -1.90 -3.11
N THR A 8 -3.77 -0.71 -2.82
CA THR A 8 -2.47 -0.58 -2.18
C THR A 8 -2.46 -1.20 -0.78
N ARG A 9 -1.36 -1.86 -0.46
CA ARG A 9 -0.97 -2.32 0.88
C ARG A 9 -0.46 -1.17 1.74
N TYR A 10 -0.07 -0.05 1.12
CA TYR A 10 0.45 1.11 1.82
C TYR A 10 -0.68 1.88 2.53
N ARG A 11 -0.67 1.85 3.86
CA ARG A 11 -1.75 2.37 4.71
C ARG A 11 -1.39 3.65 5.46
N VAL A 12 -0.12 4.05 5.45
CA VAL A 12 0.38 5.17 6.26
C VAL A 12 0.19 6.52 5.56
N ARG A 13 0.28 6.57 4.22
CA ARG A 13 -0.03 7.79 3.46
C ARG A 13 -1.22 7.56 2.57
N HIS A 14 -2.11 8.54 2.55
CA HIS A 14 -3.23 8.55 1.62
C HIS A 14 -2.74 8.95 0.23
N ALA A 15 -3.29 8.29 -0.79
CA ALA A 15 -3.22 8.73 -2.16
C ALA A 15 -4.65 9.03 -2.63
N ASP A 16 -4.88 10.23 -3.16
CA ASP A 16 -6.21 10.69 -3.57
C ASP A 16 -6.72 9.99 -4.85
N ILE A 17 -5.89 9.14 -5.47
CA ILE A 17 -6.20 8.45 -6.72
C ILE A 17 -6.54 6.98 -6.44
N PRO A 18 -7.75 6.52 -6.80
CA PRO A 18 -8.11 5.10 -6.71
C PRO A 18 -7.10 4.21 -7.46
N GLY A 19 -6.61 3.16 -6.79
CA GLY A 19 -5.62 2.25 -7.36
C GLY A 19 -4.20 2.79 -7.44
N ALA A 20 -3.90 3.93 -6.79
CA ALA A 20 -2.53 4.37 -6.62
C ALA A 20 -1.71 3.33 -5.87
N LEU A 21 -0.54 2.99 -6.40
CA LEU A 21 0.41 2.07 -5.80
C LEU A 21 1.67 2.83 -5.39
N SER A 22 2.33 2.36 -4.34
CA SER A 22 3.71 2.77 -4.07
C SER A 22 4.64 2.26 -5.18
N THR A 23 5.81 2.89 -5.32
CA THR A 23 6.81 2.48 -6.33
C THR A 23 7.18 1.01 -6.21
N ILE A 24 7.32 0.48 -4.99
CA ILE A 24 7.68 -0.93 -4.76
C ILE A 24 6.57 -1.88 -5.21
N GLU A 25 5.30 -1.57 -4.91
CA GLU A 25 4.16 -2.35 -5.38
C GLU A 25 4.07 -2.33 -6.91
N ALA A 26 4.22 -1.16 -7.53
CA ALA A 26 4.19 -1.01 -8.97
C ALA A 26 5.28 -1.85 -9.67
N VAL A 27 6.50 -1.85 -9.11
CA VAL A 27 7.62 -2.67 -9.62
C VAL A 27 7.36 -4.16 -9.42
N THR A 28 6.90 -4.59 -8.23
CA THR A 28 6.56 -6.01 -7.98
C THR A 28 5.49 -6.50 -8.97
N HIS A 29 4.42 -5.71 -9.19
CA HIS A 29 3.39 -6.07 -10.16
C HIS A 29 3.91 -6.12 -11.59
N ALA A 30 4.79 -5.18 -11.98
CA ALA A 30 5.38 -5.19 -13.32
C ALA A 30 6.26 -6.43 -13.52
N LEU A 31 7.12 -6.77 -12.55
CA LEU A 31 7.99 -7.94 -12.64
C LEU A 31 7.20 -9.25 -12.70
N ASN A 32 6.18 -9.43 -11.86
CA ASN A 32 5.33 -10.62 -11.91
C ASN A 32 4.60 -10.79 -13.26
N ALA A 33 4.25 -9.68 -13.92
CA ALA A 33 3.58 -9.71 -15.22
C ALA A 33 4.55 -10.01 -16.37
N LEU A 34 5.79 -9.53 -16.29
CA LEU A 34 6.79 -9.65 -17.36
C LEU A 34 7.58 -10.97 -17.28
N GLU A 35 7.86 -11.46 -16.07
CA GLU A 35 8.80 -12.56 -15.82
C GLU A 35 8.11 -13.89 -15.48
N ALA A 36 6.82 -14.04 -15.82
CA ALA A 36 6.09 -15.27 -15.54
C ALA A 36 6.81 -16.51 -16.11
N PRO A 37 6.93 -17.62 -15.35
CA PRO A 37 6.21 -17.94 -14.12
C PRO A 37 6.90 -17.48 -12.81
N MET A 38 7.94 -16.65 -12.87
CA MET A 38 8.59 -16.11 -11.67
C MET A 38 7.58 -15.26 -10.86
N ASN A 39 7.60 -15.42 -9.53
CA ASN A 39 6.84 -14.60 -8.60
C ASN A 39 7.79 -13.95 -7.60
N VAL A 40 7.67 -12.62 -7.45
CA VAL A 40 8.49 -11.80 -6.57
C VAL A 40 7.67 -11.07 -5.50
N ASP A 41 6.47 -11.59 -5.15
CA ASP A 41 5.63 -11.01 -4.09
C ASP A 41 6.33 -10.97 -2.73
N ALA A 42 7.31 -11.86 -2.54
CA ALA A 42 8.17 -11.88 -1.37
C ALA A 42 8.90 -10.54 -1.11
N LEU A 43 9.10 -9.70 -2.12
CA LEU A 43 9.68 -8.35 -1.99
C LEU A 43 8.79 -7.40 -1.16
N LEU A 44 7.49 -7.68 -1.05
CA LEU A 44 6.55 -6.85 -0.30
C LEU A 44 6.57 -7.13 1.20
N ARG A 45 7.12 -8.26 1.66
CA ARG A 45 7.19 -8.61 3.09
C ARG A 45 7.90 -7.55 3.96
N PRO A 46 9.12 -7.09 3.63
CA PRO A 46 9.76 -6.03 4.42
C PRO A 46 9.00 -4.70 4.36
N PHE A 47 8.28 -4.44 3.26
CA PHE A 47 7.45 -3.25 3.13
C PHE A 47 6.23 -3.29 4.07
N GLU A 48 5.56 -4.45 4.18
CA GLU A 48 4.48 -4.68 5.14
C GLU A 48 4.96 -4.52 6.59
N ALA A 49 6.11 -5.11 6.93
CA ALA A 49 6.70 -4.94 8.26
C ALA A 49 7.04 -3.47 8.60
N LEU A 50 7.53 -2.71 7.61
CA LEU A 50 7.76 -1.27 7.78
C LEU A 50 6.46 -0.50 8.03
N ILE A 51 5.40 -0.83 7.30
CA ILE A 51 4.07 -0.21 7.49
C ILE A 51 3.56 -0.50 8.90
N ASP A 52 3.65 -1.76 9.34
CA ASP A 52 3.18 -2.15 10.67
C ASP A 52 3.96 -1.42 11.78
N GLY A 53 5.29 -1.33 11.66
CA GLY A 53 6.11 -0.57 12.61
C GLY A 53 5.82 0.94 12.62
N GLN A 54 5.44 1.52 11.47
CA GLN A 54 4.98 2.90 11.42
C GLN A 54 3.62 3.10 12.11
N ILE A 55 2.68 2.18 11.90
CA ILE A 55 1.37 2.22 12.56
C ILE A 55 1.52 2.06 14.07
N GLU A 56 2.35 1.12 14.52
CA GLU A 56 2.66 0.91 15.94
C GLU A 56 3.28 2.17 16.57
N GLY A 57 4.26 2.78 15.89
CA GLY A 57 4.90 4.02 16.36
C GLY A 57 3.96 5.24 16.37
N MET A 58 2.93 5.26 15.53
CA MET A 58 1.89 6.31 15.56
C MET A 58 0.88 6.11 16.71
N GLY A 59 0.69 4.87 17.16
CA GLY A 59 -0.37 4.46 18.09
C GLY A 59 -1.70 4.22 17.37
N GLU A 60 -2.38 3.12 17.76
CA GLU A 60 -3.61 2.64 17.11
C GLU A 60 -4.73 3.69 17.11
N ASP A 61 -4.91 4.44 18.20
CA ASP A 61 -5.95 5.48 18.32
C ASP A 61 -5.72 6.66 17.37
N LEU A 62 -4.46 7.04 17.14
CA LEU A 62 -4.14 8.11 16.19
C LEU A 62 -4.32 7.61 14.77
N TYR A 63 -3.82 6.41 14.47
CA TYR A 63 -4.00 5.77 13.18
C TYR A 63 -5.49 5.62 12.82
N ALA A 64 -6.31 5.11 13.74
CA ALA A 64 -7.74 4.94 13.52
C ALA A 64 -8.46 6.27 13.22
N ARG A 65 -8.16 7.34 13.98
CA ARG A 65 -8.74 8.67 13.76
C ARG A 65 -8.37 9.27 12.41
N HIS A 66 -7.13 9.12 11.98
CA HIS A 66 -6.64 9.72 10.74
C HIS A 66 -6.91 8.89 9.48
N HIS A 67 -6.93 7.55 9.60
CA HIS A 67 -6.92 6.63 8.45
C HIS A 67 -8.13 5.70 8.36
N LEU A 68 -8.80 5.34 9.46
CA LEU A 68 -9.96 4.42 9.45
C LEU A 68 -11.31 5.15 9.55
N GLN A 69 -11.37 6.24 10.32
CA GLN A 69 -12.62 6.98 10.59
C GLN A 69 -12.81 8.22 9.70
N ARG A 70 -11.96 8.42 8.70
CA ARG A 70 -11.96 9.63 7.88
C ARG A 70 -13.16 9.65 6.92
N LYS A 71 -14.27 10.23 7.36
CA LYS A 71 -15.42 10.58 6.49
C LYS A 71 -15.13 11.90 5.75
N GLY A 72 -14.68 11.80 4.50
CA GLY A 72 -14.75 12.89 3.52
C GLY A 72 -13.41 13.42 2.99
N PRO A 73 -13.40 13.96 1.76
CA PRO A 73 -12.20 14.54 1.14
C PRO A 73 -11.84 15.85 1.84
N TRP A 74 -10.55 16.07 2.08
CA TRP A 74 -10.05 17.36 2.57
C TRP A 74 -9.95 18.33 1.40
N ARG A 75 -10.20 19.63 1.66
CA ARG A 75 -10.18 20.70 0.65
C ARG A 75 -8.79 20.95 0.08
#